data_AF-A0AA39HWF7-F1
#
_entry.id   AF-A0AA39HWF7-F1
#
_cell.length_a   1.000
_cell.length_b   1.000
_cell.length_c   1.000
_cell.angle_alpha   90.00
_cell.angle_beta   90.00
_cell.angle_gamma   90.00
#
_symmetry.space_group_name_H-M   'P 1'
#
loop_
_entity.id
_entity.type
_entity.pdbx_description
1 polymer ?
#
loop_
_entity_poly.entity_id
_entity_poly.type
_entity_poly.pdbx_seq_one_letter_code
_entity_poly.pdbx_strand_id
1 'polypeptide(L)'
;MLLVAKTAEEGGGTVFPYLGVTVQPEEGDLIVWFNADSRGSRELHSIHGACPIRSGTKVALSLWLRSFPHPALQTPLDGEHPSYRLNHVLRFV
;
A
#
# COMPACT_ATOMS: atom_id res chain seq x y z
N MET A 1 0.02 -0.84 -0.77
CA MET A 1 0.03 0.37 0.08
C MET A 1 0.11 -0.06 1.53
N LEU A 2 0.82 0.69 2.36
CA LEU A 2 1.01 0.40 3.78
C LEU A 2 0.79 1.66 4.61
N LEU A 3 -0.27 1.66 5.42
CA LEU A 3 -0.48 2.67 6.45
C LEU A 3 0.29 2.25 7.70
N VAL A 4 1.07 3.15 8.28
CA VAL A 4 1.79 2.93 9.54
C VAL A 4 1.00 3.59 10.64
N ALA A 5 0.21 2.81 11.39
CA ALA A 5 -0.62 3.34 12.48
C ALA A 5 0.19 3.59 13.76
N LYS A 6 1.32 2.88 13.93
CA LYS A 6 2.24 3.03 15.06
C LYS A 6 3.65 2.64 14.63
N THR A 7 4.66 3.41 15.01
CA THR A 7 6.07 3.07 14.76
C THR A 7 6.63 2.22 15.90
N ALA A 8 7.69 1.46 15.60
CA ALA A 8 8.50 0.84 16.65
C ALA A 8 9.42 1.89 17.30
N GLU A 9 9.93 1.59 18.49
CA GLU A 9 10.90 2.46 19.16
C GLU A 9 12.28 2.38 18.48
N GLU A 10 12.69 1.18 18.04
CA GLU A 10 13.90 0.97 17.26
C GLU A 10 13.68 -0.06 16.13
N GLY A 11 14.12 0.28 14.93
CA GLY A 11 14.01 -0.57 13.73
C GLY A 11 12.65 -0.44 13.05
N GLY A 12 12.20 -1.50 12.37
CA GLY A 12 10.86 -1.54 11.77
C GLY A 12 10.66 -0.71 10.50
N GLY A 13 11.73 -0.24 9.84
CA GLY A 13 11.64 0.38 8.52
C GLY A 13 11.05 -0.53 7.43
N THR A 14 10.72 0.04 6.29
CA THR A 14 10.29 -0.71 5.08
C THR A 14 11.41 -0.64 4.05
N VAL A 15 12.05 -1.76 3.76
CA VAL A 15 13.20 -1.83 2.83
C VAL A 15 12.74 -2.19 1.42
N PHE A 16 13.30 -1.51 0.42
CA PHE A 16 13.19 -1.80 -1.01
C PHE A 16 14.59 -2.14 -1.55
N PRO A 17 15.03 -3.42 -1.48
CA PRO A 17 16.42 -3.81 -1.72
C PRO A 17 16.93 -3.44 -3.12
N TYR A 18 16.11 -3.61 -4.16
CA TYR A 18 16.53 -3.29 -5.53
C TYR A 18 16.59 -1.78 -5.81
N LEU A 19 15.93 -0.96 -4.98
CA LEU A 19 16.07 0.50 -5.02
C LEU A 19 17.21 1.00 -4.13
N GLY A 20 17.74 0.17 -3.23
CA GLY A 20 18.72 0.59 -2.24
C GLY A 20 18.16 1.57 -1.20
N VAL A 21 16.85 1.59 -1.00
CA VAL A 21 16.17 2.54 -0.10
C VAL A 21 15.52 1.81 1.07
N THR A 22 15.62 2.39 2.26
CA THR A 22 14.80 2.02 3.43
C THR A 22 13.99 3.22 3.85
N VAL A 23 12.67 3.07 3.84
CA VAL A 23 11.74 4.10 4.33
C VAL A 23 11.60 3.92 5.84
N GLN A 24 11.91 4.97 6.60
CA GLN A 24 11.62 5.06 8.03
C GLN A 24 10.35 5.91 8.19
N PRO A 25 9.19 5.29 8.45
CA PRO A 25 7.92 6.00 8.54
C PRO A 25 7.73 6.68 9.90
N GLU A 26 6.89 7.71 9.94
CA GLU A 26 6.26 8.25 11.14
C GLU A 26 4.86 7.63 11.37
N GLU A 27 4.28 7.82 12.55
CA GLU A 27 2.92 7.40 12.82
C GLU A 27 1.92 8.20 11.98
N GLY A 28 1.03 7.50 11.28
CA GLY A 28 0.08 8.08 10.32
C GLY A 28 0.55 8.02 8.86
N ASP A 29 1.82 7.73 8.59
CA ASP A 29 2.34 7.72 7.23
C ASP A 29 1.70 6.64 6.36
N LEU A 30 1.46 7.00 5.09
CA LEU A 30 1.02 6.08 4.04
C LEU A 30 2.13 5.88 3.01
N ILE A 31 2.73 4.69 3.02
CA ILE A 31 3.73 4.30 2.02
C ILE A 31 3.00 3.72 0.80
N VAL A 32 3.16 4.36 -0.36
CA VAL A 32 2.53 3.97 -1.62
C VAL A 32 3.60 3.54 -2.64
N TRP A 33 3.37 2.41 -3.28
CA TRP A 33 4.18 1.91 -4.39
C TRP A 33 3.31 1.05 -5.31
N PHE A 34 3.78 0.83 -6.54
CA PHE A 34 3.13 0.00 -7.55
C PHE A 34 3.89 -1.31 -7.73
N ASN A 35 3.18 -2.45 -7.69
CA ASN A 35 3.77 -3.78 -7.89
C ASN A 35 3.86 -4.19 -9.36
N ALA A 36 3.32 -3.37 -10.26
CA ALA A 36 3.32 -3.61 -11.68
C ALA A 36 3.67 -2.33 -12.45
N ASP A 37 4.31 -2.50 -13.59
CA ASP A 37 4.63 -1.42 -14.53
C ASP A 37 3.39 -1.00 -15.35
N SER A 38 3.57 -0.03 -16.25
CA SER A 38 2.50 0.47 -17.14
C SER A 38 1.95 -0.58 -18.11
N ARG A 39 2.64 -1.72 -18.26
CA ARG A 39 2.24 -2.85 -19.12
C ARG A 39 1.60 -3.98 -18.30
N GLY A 40 1.46 -3.80 -16.98
CA GLY A 40 0.91 -4.79 -16.06
C GLY A 40 1.88 -5.91 -15.69
N SER A 41 3.16 -5.81 -16.08
CA SER A 41 4.20 -6.77 -15.70
C SER A 41 4.73 -6.47 -14.31
N ARG A 42 5.26 -7.48 -13.61
CA ARG A 42 5.82 -7.32 -12.25
C ARG A 42 6.93 -6.25 -12.25
N GLU A 43 6.81 -5.26 -11.36
CA GLU A 43 7.88 -4.30 -11.09
C GLU A 43 8.89 -4.91 -10.09
N LEU A 44 10.14 -5.08 -10.50
CA LEU A 44 11.16 -5.70 -9.64
C LEU A 44 11.65 -4.75 -8.54
N HIS A 45 11.68 -3.45 -8.83
CA HIS A 45 12.08 -2.43 -7.86
C HIS A 45 11.06 -2.26 -6.72
N SER A 46 9.85 -2.80 -6.89
CA SER A 46 8.80 -2.77 -5.88
C SER A 46 8.90 -3.91 -4.86
N ILE A 47 9.85 -4.85 -5.01
CA ILE A 47 10.10 -5.87 -4.00
C ILE A 47 10.50 -5.17 -2.71
N HIS A 48 9.84 -5.52 -1.62
CA HIS A 48 9.99 -4.86 -0.33
C HIS A 48 9.84 -5.84 0.83
N GLY A 49 10.28 -5.43 2.00
CA GLY A 49 10.12 -6.17 3.25
C GLY A 49 10.09 -5.27 4.47
N ALA A 50 9.65 -5.82 5.59
CA ALA A 50 9.76 -5.15 6.89
C ALA A 50 11.14 -5.43 7.48
N CYS A 51 11.86 -4.38 7.88
CA CYS A 51 13.08 -4.52 8.65
C CYS A 51 12.77 -5.08 10.05
N PRO A 52 13.70 -5.82 10.68
CA PRO A 52 13.54 -6.27 12.05
C PRO A 52 13.23 -5.13 13.01
N ILE A 53 12.36 -5.41 13.98
CA ILE A 53 12.10 -4.53 15.12
C ILE A 53 13.06 -4.93 16.23
N ARG A 54 13.80 -3.96 16.77
CA ARG A 54 14.76 -4.17 17.86
C ARG A 54 14.20 -3.81 19.23
N SER A 55 13.34 -2.78 19.29
CA SER A 55 12.58 -2.39 20.48
C SER A 55 11.17 -1.90 20.13
N GLY A 56 10.23 -2.09 21.06
CA GLY A 56 8.86 -1.62 20.93
C GLY A 56 7.98 -2.47 19.99
N THR A 57 7.01 -1.84 19.33
CA THR A 57 6.03 -2.52 18.47
C THR A 57 5.57 -1.61 17.34
N LYS A 58 5.67 -2.09 16.09
CA LYS A 58 5.09 -1.44 14.91
C LYS A 58 3.71 -2.02 14.62
N VAL A 59 2.74 -1.16 14.28
CA VAL A 59 1.42 -1.56 13.78
C VAL A 59 1.23 -0.95 12.40
N ALA A 60 0.96 -1.80 11.40
CA ALA A 60 0.76 -1.36 10.04
C ALA A 60 -0.42 -2.08 9.38
N LEU A 61 -1.11 -1.39 8.48
CA LEU A 61 -2.26 -1.89 7.74
C LEU A 61 -1.92 -1.96 6.26
N SER A 62 -2.03 -3.15 5.68
CA SER A 62 -1.78 -3.38 4.26
C SER A 62 -3.08 -3.29 3.46
N LEU A 63 -3.11 -2.40 2.47
CA LEU A 63 -4.16 -2.36 1.45
C LEU A 63 -3.57 -2.80 0.10
N TRP A 64 -4.15 -3.86 -0.47
CA TRP A 64 -3.83 -4.35 -1.80
C TRP A 64 -4.92 -3.96 -2.79
N LEU A 65 -4.55 -3.10 -3.74
CA LEU A 65 -5.40 -2.75 -4.87
C LEU A 65 -5.08 -3.68 -6.04
N ARG A 66 -6.11 -4.19 -6.71
CA ARG A 66 -6.01 -5.08 -7.87
C ARG A 66 -6.41 -4.29 -9.12
N SER A 67 -5.73 -4.54 -10.24
CA SER A 67 -6.04 -3.89 -11.52
C SER A 67 -7.41 -4.29 -12.08
N PHE A 68 -7.92 -5.44 -11.63
CA PHE A 68 -9.24 -5.94 -12.03
C PHE A 68 -10.03 -6.34 -10.79
N PRO A 69 -11.38 -6.20 -10.84
CA PRO A 69 -12.26 -6.71 -9.79
C PRO A 69 -12.03 -8.20 -9.55
N HIS A 70 -12.22 -8.63 -8.30
CA HIS A 70 -12.20 -10.04 -7.97
C HIS A 70 -13.46 -10.71 -8.55
N PRO A 71 -13.37 -11.86 -9.26
CA PRO A 71 -14.54 -12.46 -9.92
C PRO A 71 -15.70 -12.79 -8.98
N ALA A 72 -15.40 -13.12 -7.71
CA ALA A 72 -16.41 -13.40 -6.69
C ALA A 72 -16.97 -12.14 -5.99
N LEU A 73 -16.38 -10.96 -6.22
CA LEU A 73 -16.92 -9.69 -5.75
C LEU A 73 -17.70 -9.07 -6.91
N GLN A 74 -18.92 -9.54 -7.11
CA GLN A 74 -19.89 -8.87 -7.98
C GLN A 74 -20.28 -7.57 -7.29
N THR A 75 -20.03 -6.45 -7.95
CA THR A 75 -20.59 -5.18 -7.52
C THR A 75 -22.09 -5.24 -7.71
N PRO A 76 -22.93 -4.90 -6.70
CA PRO A 76 -24.38 -4.76 -6.91
C PRO A 76 -24.77 -3.68 -7.93
N LEU A 77 -23.78 -2.97 -8.50
CA LEU A 77 -23.90 -1.82 -9.38
C LEU A 77 -23.82 -2.20 -10.87
N ASP A 78 -23.84 -3.48 -11.21
CA ASP A 78 -23.79 -3.97 -12.60
C ASP A 78 -25.03 -3.59 -13.43
N GLY A 79 -26.01 -2.88 -12.82
CA GLY A 79 -27.26 -2.43 -13.47
C GLY A 79 -27.25 -1.00 -14.02
N GLU A 80 -26.45 -0.07 -13.50
CA GLU A 80 -26.31 1.29 -14.03
C GLU A 80 -24.95 1.80 -13.59
N HIS A 81 -24.03 2.08 -14.52
CA HIS A 81 -22.76 2.74 -14.22
C HIS A 81 -23.02 4.04 -13.44
N PRO A 82 -22.81 4.11 -12.11
CA PRO A 82 -22.63 5.41 -11.51
C PRO A 82 -21.19 5.75 -11.86
N SER A 83 -20.99 6.66 -12.81
CA SER A 83 -19.69 7.29 -13.02
C SER A 83 -19.11 7.61 -11.63
N TYR A 84 -18.10 6.89 -11.18
CA TYR A 84 -17.42 7.19 -9.92
C TYR A 84 -16.88 8.61 -10.10
N ARG A 85 -17.59 9.60 -9.55
CA ARG A 85 -17.13 10.98 -9.56
C ARG A 85 -15.95 11.00 -8.60
N LEU A 86 -14.76 11.37 -9.10
CA LEU A 86 -13.49 11.44 -8.36
C LEU A 86 -13.61 12.16 -7.01
N ASN A 87 -14.60 13.04 -6.87
CA ASN A 87 -14.97 13.76 -5.65
C ASN A 87 -15.56 12.89 -4.53
N HIS A 88 -15.79 11.58 -4.73
CA HIS A 88 -16.41 10.70 -3.72
C HIS A 88 -15.43 9.69 -3.08
N VAL A 89 -14.20 9.56 -3.56
CA VAL A 89 -13.21 8.65 -2.96
C VAL A 89 -11.81 9.27 -3.06
N LEU A 90 -11.14 9.34 -1.90
CA LEU A 90 -9.85 9.96 -1.58
C LEU A 90 -9.92 11.44 -1.17
N ARG A 91 -10.34 11.65 0.08
CA ARG A 91 -10.04 12.87 0.83
C ARG A 91 -8.78 12.60 1.66
N PHE A 92 -7.63 13.11 1.23
CA PHE A 92 -6.49 13.31 2.12
C PHE A 92 -6.79 14.60 2.89
N VAL A 93 -6.91 14.51 4.21
CA VAL A 93 -7.02 15.68 5.10
C VAL A 93 -5.64 16.29 5.30
#